data_AF-A0A208Y7J2-F1
#
_entry.id   AF-A0A208Y7J2-F1
#
_cell.length_a   1.000
_cell.length_b   1.000
_cell.length_c   1.000
_cell.angle_alpha   90.00
_cell.angle_beta   90.00
_cell.angle_gamma   90.00
#
_symmetry.space_group_name_H-M   'P 1'
#
loop_
_entity.id
_entity.type
_entity.pdbx_description
1 polymer ?
#
loop_
_entity_poly.entity_id
_entity_poly.type
_entity_poly.pdbx_seq_one_letter_code
_entity_poly.pdbx_strand_id
1 'polypeptide(L)'
;MKAAITRAFAFVVTGLAVSMAVASAWQRAGAEADRWLLAGLSAVIVLAVHLMPALLGRLSRLVVWPVWCLCFLAALWGHIWFFANASHGAAEGRAASSAQVRAVQEQRRTIEAALAENKARSAATVAGILARTKDPKARAALEIELTEGKRANELRAQLVALSGQEAAAATTDPVVSGLTEITGLPVAALNVWAGVLIAMLLEVLGSLLWLAAVLGPELGDGPAGALEPAERGPGDAELVELLYEALENSEISPTAEDICRRIGGCKSETAARLLRGLEARMARG
;
A
#
# COMPACT_ATOMS: atom_id res chain seq x y z
N MET A 1 7.20 -14.74 -20.55
CA MET A 1 7.28 -14.84 -19.07
C MET A 1 7.14 -13.48 -18.37
N LYS A 2 7.96 -12.47 -18.71
CA LYS A 2 7.89 -11.12 -18.10
C LYS A 2 6.50 -10.47 -18.19
N ALA A 3 5.86 -10.48 -19.36
CA ALA A 3 4.52 -9.91 -19.55
C ALA A 3 3.43 -10.61 -18.71
N ALA A 4 3.52 -11.93 -18.50
CA ALA A 4 2.58 -12.67 -17.67
C ALA A 4 2.75 -12.32 -16.19
N ILE A 5 3.99 -12.18 -15.72
CA ILE A 5 4.30 -11.75 -14.36
C ILE A 5 3.79 -10.32 -14.12
N THR A 6 4.04 -9.38 -15.04
CA THR A 6 3.53 -8.00 -14.92
C THR A 6 2.02 -7.95 -14.83
N ARG A 7 1.30 -8.72 -15.66
CA ARG A 7 -0.17 -8.81 -15.61
C ARG A 7 -0.66 -9.40 -14.28
N ALA A 8 -0.01 -10.46 -13.79
CA ALA A 8 -0.35 -11.06 -12.50
C ALA A 8 -0.21 -10.04 -11.35
N PHE A 9 0.91 -9.32 -11.29
CA PHE A 9 1.09 -8.25 -10.31
C PHE A 9 0.08 -7.11 -10.47
N ALA A 10 -0.23 -6.70 -11.71
CA ALA A 10 -1.24 -5.67 -11.98
C ALA A 10 -2.61 -6.06 -11.39
N PHE A 11 -3.04 -7.31 -11.58
CA PHE A 11 -4.29 -7.82 -11.02
C PHE A 11 -4.26 -7.87 -9.49
N VAL A 12 -3.16 -8.34 -8.88
CA VAL A 12 -3.03 -8.39 -7.41
C VAL A 12 -3.10 -6.98 -6.80
N VAL A 13 -2.33 -6.04 -7.36
CA VAL A 13 -2.30 -4.64 -6.89
C VAL A 13 -3.68 -3.99 -7.05
N THR A 14 -4.33 -4.19 -8.20
CA THR A 14 -5.69 -3.67 -8.45
C THR A 14 -6.72 -4.29 -7.50
N GLY A 15 -6.65 -5.61 -7.28
CA GLY A 15 -7.55 -6.30 -6.37
C GLY A 15 -7.43 -5.78 -4.93
N LEU A 16 -6.21 -5.53 -4.46
CA LEU A 16 -5.97 -4.95 -3.14
C LEU A 16 -6.55 -3.53 -3.04
N ALA A 17 -6.28 -2.68 -4.03
CA ALA A 17 -6.81 -1.32 -4.09
C ALA A 17 -8.36 -1.29 -4.12
N VAL A 18 -8.97 -2.13 -4.96
CA VAL A 18 -10.43 -2.28 -5.04
C VAL A 18 -11.00 -2.76 -3.72
N SER A 19 -10.35 -3.73 -3.06
CA SER A 19 -10.82 -4.26 -1.77
C SER A 19 -10.86 -3.17 -0.69
N MET A 20 -9.81 -2.35 -0.60
CA MET A 20 -9.77 -1.22 0.35
C MET A 20 -10.87 -0.18 0.04
N ALA A 21 -11.03 0.19 -1.23
CA ALA A 21 -12.03 1.16 -1.66
C ALA A 21 -13.48 0.67 -1.47
N VAL A 22 -13.73 -0.62 -1.73
CA VAL A 22 -15.03 -1.26 -1.49
C VAL A 22 -15.31 -1.33 0.00
N ALA A 23 -14.35 -1.73 0.82
CA ALA A 23 -14.52 -1.80 2.28
C ALA A 23 -14.88 -0.43 2.87
N SER A 24 -14.22 0.65 2.43
CA SER A 24 -14.55 1.99 2.90
C SER A 24 -15.89 2.50 2.38
N ALA A 25 -16.24 2.21 1.12
CA ALA A 25 -17.55 2.54 0.57
C ALA A 25 -18.69 1.83 1.32
N TRP A 26 -18.47 0.55 1.65
CA TRP A 26 -19.43 -0.26 2.38
C TRP A 26 -19.70 0.28 3.78
N GLN A 27 -18.64 0.73 4.48
CA GLN A 27 -18.73 1.31 5.82
C GLN A 27 -19.47 2.66 5.84
N ARG A 28 -19.51 3.38 4.70
CA ARG A 28 -20.17 4.69 4.59
C ARG A 28 -21.66 4.62 4.28
N ALA A 29 -22.16 3.51 3.74
CA ALA A 29 -23.57 3.36 3.37
C ALA A 29 -24.42 2.74 4.49
N GLY A 30 -25.52 3.41 4.82
CA GLY A 30 -26.49 2.96 5.81
C GLY A 30 -27.41 1.85 5.30
N ALA A 31 -27.95 1.97 4.08
CA ALA A 31 -28.86 1.00 3.48
C ALA A 31 -28.11 -0.03 2.61
N GLU A 32 -28.62 -1.27 2.54
CA GLU A 32 -27.99 -2.36 1.79
C GLU A 32 -27.89 -2.09 0.29
N ALA A 33 -28.89 -1.44 -0.31
CA ALA A 33 -28.85 -1.07 -1.72
C ALA A 33 -27.75 -0.04 -2.01
N ASP A 34 -27.59 0.95 -1.12
CA ASP A 34 -26.57 2.00 -1.24
C ASP A 34 -25.16 1.41 -1.09
N ARG A 35 -24.99 0.36 -0.29
CA ARG A 35 -23.70 -0.32 -0.11
C ARG A 35 -23.19 -0.93 -1.41
N TRP A 36 -24.03 -1.67 -2.13
CA TRP A 36 -23.66 -2.25 -3.41
C TRP A 36 -23.37 -1.19 -4.46
N LEU A 37 -24.17 -0.11 -4.50
CA LEU A 37 -23.96 0.99 -5.44
C LEU A 37 -22.66 1.75 -5.17
N LEU A 38 -22.39 2.10 -3.90
CA LEU A 38 -21.15 2.77 -3.53
C LEU A 38 -19.93 1.87 -3.73
N ALA A 39 -20.03 0.57 -3.40
CA ALA A 39 -18.95 -0.39 -3.65
C ALA A 39 -18.63 -0.51 -5.15
N GLY A 40 -19.65 -0.65 -5.99
CA GLY A 40 -19.50 -0.69 -7.44
C GLY A 40 -18.86 0.59 -7.99
N LEU A 41 -19.35 1.75 -7.55
CA LEU A 41 -18.79 3.05 -7.92
C LEU A 41 -17.31 3.17 -7.54
N SER A 42 -16.96 2.80 -6.31
CA SER A 42 -15.57 2.82 -5.82
C SER A 42 -14.67 1.87 -6.60
N ALA A 43 -15.14 0.67 -6.93
CA ALA A 43 -14.38 -0.27 -7.76
C ALA A 43 -14.12 0.30 -9.17
N VAL A 44 -15.13 0.91 -9.79
CA VAL A 44 -15.00 1.56 -11.11
C VAL A 44 -14.00 2.71 -11.06
N ILE A 45 -14.01 3.53 -10.00
CA ILE A 45 -13.06 4.63 -9.83
C ILE A 45 -11.62 4.09 -9.76
N VAL A 46 -11.35 3.07 -8.93
CA VAL A 46 -10.00 2.47 -8.83
C VAL A 46 -9.55 1.85 -10.16
N LEU A 47 -10.46 1.13 -10.84
CA LEU A 47 -10.18 0.60 -12.17
C LEU A 47 -9.87 1.71 -13.16
N ALA A 48 -10.58 2.83 -13.12
CA ALA A 48 -10.30 3.99 -13.96
C ALA A 48 -8.91 4.57 -13.66
N VAL A 49 -8.51 4.72 -12.39
CA VAL A 49 -7.15 5.18 -12.02
C VAL A 49 -6.08 4.27 -12.62
N HIS A 50 -6.27 2.96 -12.54
CA HIS A 50 -5.28 1.99 -13.00
C HIS A 50 -5.23 1.83 -14.53
N LEU A 51 -6.38 1.79 -15.20
CA LEU A 51 -6.46 1.49 -16.64
C LEU A 51 -6.35 2.74 -17.52
N MET A 52 -6.83 3.90 -17.05
CA MET A 52 -6.87 5.12 -17.87
C MET A 52 -5.48 5.58 -18.34
N PRO A 53 -4.39 5.50 -17.55
CA PRO A 53 -3.03 5.78 -18.02
C PRO A 53 -2.59 4.93 -19.21
N ALA A 54 -3.03 3.67 -19.29
CA ALA A 54 -2.77 2.82 -20.43
C ALA A 54 -3.55 3.26 -21.70
N LEU A 55 -4.69 3.93 -21.51
CA LEU A 55 -5.53 4.44 -22.60
C LEU A 55 -5.09 5.83 -23.10
N LEU A 56 -4.23 6.56 -22.37
CA LEU A 56 -3.67 7.85 -22.80
C LEU A 56 -2.88 7.76 -24.12
N GLY A 57 -2.43 6.57 -24.52
CA GLY A 57 -1.79 6.35 -25.83
C GLY A 57 -2.75 6.45 -27.02
N ARG A 58 -4.06 6.35 -26.81
CA ARG A 58 -5.10 6.30 -27.86
C ARG A 58 -6.04 7.52 -27.89
N LEU A 59 -6.09 8.30 -26.81
CA LEU A 59 -7.02 9.42 -26.61
C LEU A 59 -6.25 10.73 -26.38
N SER A 60 -6.90 11.87 -26.58
CA SER A 60 -6.26 13.17 -26.39
C SER A 60 -5.83 13.38 -24.92
N ARG A 61 -4.53 13.59 -24.70
CA ARG A 61 -3.94 13.75 -23.35
C ARG A 61 -4.63 14.85 -22.52
N LEU A 62 -5.15 15.89 -23.18
CA LEU A 62 -5.81 17.03 -22.56
C LEU A 62 -7.12 16.67 -21.85
N VAL A 63 -7.85 15.63 -22.32
CA VAL A 63 -9.12 15.21 -21.71
C VAL A 63 -8.88 14.11 -20.67
N VAL A 64 -7.95 13.20 -20.96
CA VAL A 64 -7.76 12.02 -20.10
C VAL A 64 -7.01 12.36 -18.82
N TRP A 65 -6.05 13.29 -18.86
CA TRP A 65 -5.28 13.70 -17.68
C TRP A 65 -6.13 14.29 -16.54
N PRO A 66 -7.02 15.29 -16.76
CA PRO A 66 -7.84 15.83 -15.69
C PRO A 66 -8.83 14.81 -15.11
N VAL A 67 -9.41 13.95 -15.96
CA VAL A 67 -10.31 12.87 -15.50
C VAL A 67 -9.55 11.87 -14.63
N TRP A 68 -8.34 11.49 -15.03
CA TRP A 68 -7.49 10.61 -14.24
C TRP A 68 -7.15 11.22 -12.88
N CYS A 69 -6.75 12.50 -12.83
CA CYS A 69 -6.48 13.20 -11.58
C CYS A 69 -7.70 13.22 -10.66
N LEU A 70 -8.91 13.44 -11.20
CA LEU A 70 -10.14 13.42 -10.43
C LEU A 70 -10.46 12.03 -9.87
N CYS A 71 -10.32 10.98 -10.67
CA CYS A 71 -10.47 9.60 -10.22
C CYS A 71 -9.44 9.24 -9.14
N PHE A 72 -8.19 9.68 -9.30
CA PHE A 72 -7.11 9.45 -8.35
C PHE A 72 -7.40 10.11 -7.00
N LEU A 73 -7.83 11.38 -7.00
CA LEU A 73 -8.23 12.07 -5.78
C LEU A 73 -9.44 11.41 -5.11
N ALA A 74 -10.42 10.94 -5.88
CA ALA A 74 -11.57 10.22 -5.35
C ALA A 74 -11.18 8.87 -4.72
N ALA A 75 -10.27 8.11 -5.36
CA ALA A 75 -9.73 6.87 -4.80
C ALA A 75 -8.94 7.14 -3.51
N LEU A 76 -8.08 8.17 -3.51
CA LEU A 76 -7.29 8.56 -2.34
C LEU A 76 -8.18 8.96 -1.16
N TRP A 77 -9.26 9.70 -1.42
CA TRP A 77 -10.26 10.03 -0.40
C TRP A 77 -10.90 8.76 0.20
N GLY A 78 -11.24 7.78 -0.64
CA GLY A 78 -11.74 6.48 -0.20
C GLY A 78 -10.75 5.73 0.71
N HIS A 79 -9.46 5.80 0.40
CA HIS A 79 -8.41 5.19 1.21
C HIS A 79 -8.18 5.92 2.54
N ILE A 80 -8.24 7.26 2.55
CA ILE A 80 -8.20 8.05 3.80
C ILE A 80 -9.28 7.56 4.77
N TRP A 81 -10.51 7.37 4.28
CA TRP A 81 -11.61 6.84 5.08
C TRP A 81 -11.34 5.42 5.58
N PHE A 82 -10.84 4.53 4.72
CA PHE A 82 -10.47 3.17 5.11
C PHE A 82 -9.49 3.17 6.29
N PHE A 83 -8.38 3.89 6.15
CA PHE A 83 -7.35 3.92 7.19
C PHE A 83 -7.81 4.66 8.45
N ALA A 84 -8.61 5.72 8.31
CA ALA A 84 -9.22 6.39 9.46
C ALA A 84 -10.07 5.41 10.28
N ASN A 85 -10.92 4.63 9.62
CA ASN A 85 -11.78 3.68 10.31
C ASN A 85 -10.97 2.50 10.91
N ALA A 86 -9.96 2.01 10.19
CA ALA A 86 -9.03 1.00 10.70
C ALA A 86 -8.25 1.51 11.94
N SER A 87 -7.82 2.77 11.92
CA SER A 87 -7.13 3.40 13.05
C SER A 87 -8.03 3.56 14.27
N HIS A 88 -9.33 3.83 14.04
CA HIS A 88 -10.33 3.93 15.10
C HIS A 88 -10.58 2.57 15.76
N GLY A 89 -10.82 1.52 14.97
CA GLY A 89 -10.99 0.15 15.51
C GLY A 89 -9.74 -0.34 16.25
N ALA A 90 -8.54 0.00 15.76
CA ALA A 90 -7.30 -0.30 16.47
C ALA A 90 -7.13 0.53 17.76
N ALA A 91 -7.70 1.73 17.84
CA ALA A 91 -7.72 2.53 19.07
C ALA A 91 -8.71 1.96 20.09
N GLU A 92 -9.90 1.53 19.65
CA GLU A 92 -10.88 0.85 20.51
C GLU A 92 -10.32 -0.46 21.07
N GLY A 93 -9.65 -1.27 20.24
CA GLY A 93 -8.98 -2.49 20.69
C GLY A 93 -7.90 -2.23 21.75
N ARG A 94 -7.11 -1.16 21.59
CA ARG A 94 -6.13 -0.72 22.60
C ARG A 94 -6.79 -0.15 23.87
N ALA A 95 -7.91 0.54 23.74
CA ALA A 95 -8.67 1.02 24.90
C ALA A 95 -9.24 -0.16 25.70
N ALA A 96 -9.81 -1.16 25.02
CA ALA A 96 -10.32 -2.38 25.64
C ALA A 96 -9.20 -3.17 26.35
N SER A 97 -8.03 -3.34 25.71
CA SER A 97 -6.89 -4.00 26.36
C SER A 97 -6.36 -3.19 27.56
N SER A 98 -6.33 -1.86 27.46
CA SER A 98 -5.92 -1.01 28.58
C SER A 98 -6.88 -1.10 29.78
N ALA A 99 -8.19 -1.20 29.53
CA ALA A 99 -9.19 -1.41 30.57
C ALA A 99 -9.03 -2.79 31.23
N GLN A 100 -8.75 -3.82 30.45
CA GLN A 100 -8.44 -5.16 30.95
C GLN A 100 -7.18 -5.15 31.83
N VAL A 101 -6.10 -4.47 31.41
CA VAL A 101 -4.87 -4.34 32.20
C VAL A 101 -5.16 -3.63 33.53
N ARG A 102 -5.97 -2.56 33.53
CA ARG A 102 -6.37 -1.89 34.77
C ARG A 102 -7.17 -2.79 35.71
N ALA A 103 -8.09 -3.59 35.18
CA ALA A 103 -8.87 -4.55 35.97
C ALA A 103 -7.96 -5.64 36.60
N VAL A 104 -6.98 -6.15 35.83
CA VAL A 104 -5.97 -7.10 36.33
C VAL A 104 -5.13 -6.47 37.45
N GLN A 105 -4.71 -5.21 37.30
CA GLN A 105 -3.97 -4.48 38.32
C GLN A 105 -4.78 -4.25 39.60
N GLU A 106 -6.07 -3.94 39.47
CA GLU A 106 -6.97 -3.77 40.61
C GLU A 106 -7.16 -5.10 41.36
N GLN A 107 -7.45 -6.18 40.63
CA GLN A 107 -7.56 -7.52 41.20
C GLN A 107 -6.28 -7.93 41.93
N ARG A 108 -5.12 -7.65 41.35
CA ARG A 108 -3.82 -7.89 41.99
C ARG A 108 -3.70 -7.13 43.31
N ARG A 109 -4.01 -5.83 43.35
CA ARG A 109 -3.98 -5.03 44.60
C ARG A 109 -4.89 -5.61 45.67
N THR A 110 -6.09 -6.06 45.30
CA THR A 110 -7.02 -6.72 46.22
C THR A 110 -6.45 -8.03 46.78
N ILE A 111 -5.83 -8.85 45.94
CA ILE A 111 -5.19 -10.10 46.36
C ILE A 111 -3.97 -9.82 47.28
N GLU A 112 -3.16 -8.82 46.95
CA GLU A 112 -2.02 -8.38 47.77
C GLU A 112 -2.49 -7.89 49.14
N ALA A 113 -3.57 -7.10 49.20
CA ALA A 113 -4.16 -6.65 50.46
C ALA A 113 -4.68 -7.82 51.31
N ALA A 114 -5.41 -8.76 50.70
CA ALA A 114 -5.91 -9.96 51.39
C ALA A 114 -4.78 -10.86 51.91
N LEU A 115 -3.66 -10.95 51.18
CA LEU A 115 -2.47 -11.65 51.62
C LEU A 115 -1.76 -10.93 52.78
N ALA A 116 -1.72 -9.60 52.78
CA ALA A 116 -1.11 -8.81 53.85
C ALA A 116 -1.89 -8.91 55.17
N GLU A 117 -3.21 -9.06 55.11
CA GLU A 117 -4.07 -9.29 56.28
C GLU A 117 -3.92 -10.71 56.86
N ASN A 118 -3.53 -11.69 56.03
CA ASN A 118 -3.40 -13.08 56.44
C ASN A 118 -2.10 -13.32 57.23
N LYS A 119 -2.24 -13.50 58.55
CA LYS A 119 -1.13 -13.82 59.47
C LYS A 119 -0.88 -15.32 59.66
N ALA A 120 -1.58 -16.20 58.96
CA ALA A 120 -1.44 -17.64 59.15
C ALA A 120 -0.08 -18.15 58.67
N ARG A 121 0.47 -19.15 59.36
CA ARG A 121 1.66 -19.85 58.89
C ARG A 121 1.35 -20.61 57.59
N SER A 122 2.40 -20.95 56.84
CA SER A 122 2.22 -21.70 55.59
C SER A 122 1.45 -23.01 55.83
N ALA A 123 0.55 -23.36 54.89
CA ALA A 123 -0.24 -24.59 54.99
C ALA A 123 0.64 -25.85 55.20
N ALA A 124 1.83 -25.88 54.58
CA ALA A 124 2.79 -26.97 54.73
C ALA A 124 3.33 -27.06 56.17
N THR A 125 3.67 -25.92 56.77
CA THR A 125 4.13 -25.86 58.16
C THR A 125 3.04 -26.30 59.14
N VAL A 126 1.81 -25.79 58.97
CA VAL A 126 0.68 -26.12 59.86
C VAL A 126 0.28 -27.59 59.73
N ALA A 127 0.25 -28.14 58.52
CA ALA A 127 0.00 -29.57 58.28
C ALA A 127 1.04 -30.46 58.98
N GLY A 128 2.33 -30.07 58.93
CA GLY A 128 3.41 -30.79 59.61
C GLY A 128 3.28 -30.79 61.14
N ILE A 129 2.80 -29.69 61.73
CA ILE A 129 2.52 -29.59 63.17
C ILE A 129 1.27 -30.40 63.52
N LEU A 130 0.19 -30.27 62.75
CA LEU A 130 -1.07 -30.99 62.97
C LEU A 130 -0.88 -32.52 62.97
N ALA A 131 0.04 -33.05 62.14
CA ALA A 131 0.37 -34.47 62.11
C ALA A 131 0.98 -35.00 63.42
N ARG A 132 1.59 -34.13 64.24
CA ARG A 132 2.27 -34.49 65.49
C ARG A 132 1.47 -34.14 66.75
N THR A 133 0.44 -33.30 66.61
CA THR A 133 -0.40 -32.85 67.72
C THR A 133 -1.48 -33.87 68.06
N LYS A 134 -1.51 -34.31 69.33
CA LYS A 134 -2.53 -35.24 69.88
C LYS A 134 -3.63 -34.55 70.69
N ASP A 135 -3.38 -33.34 71.20
CA ASP A 135 -4.38 -32.59 71.97
C ASP A 135 -5.52 -32.10 71.06
N PRO A 136 -6.79 -32.50 71.31
CA PRO A 136 -7.93 -32.13 70.47
C PRO A 136 -8.16 -30.62 70.40
N LYS A 137 -7.89 -29.86 71.46
CA LYS A 137 -8.07 -28.39 71.44
C LYS A 137 -7.02 -27.72 70.56
N ALA A 138 -5.76 -28.10 70.70
CA ALA A 138 -4.69 -27.61 69.84
C ALA A 138 -4.87 -28.02 68.36
N ARG A 139 -5.41 -29.22 68.09
CA ARG A 139 -5.75 -29.66 66.73
C ARG A 139 -6.81 -28.76 66.08
N ALA A 140 -7.90 -28.46 66.77
CA ALA A 140 -8.96 -27.62 66.24
C ALA A 140 -8.45 -26.22 65.82
N ALA A 141 -7.58 -25.61 66.64
CA ALA A 141 -6.95 -24.33 66.30
C ALA A 141 -6.03 -24.43 65.06
N LEU A 142 -5.25 -25.52 64.96
CA LEU A 142 -4.37 -25.77 63.81
C LEU A 142 -5.16 -26.07 62.51
N GLU A 143 -6.33 -26.69 62.59
CA GLU A 143 -7.20 -26.95 61.42
C GLU A 143 -7.78 -25.64 60.85
N ILE A 144 -8.13 -24.68 61.71
CA ILE A 144 -8.52 -23.33 61.30
C ILE A 144 -7.34 -22.62 60.63
N GLU A 145 -6.15 -22.64 61.24
CA GLU A 145 -4.95 -22.02 60.68
C GLU A 145 -4.53 -22.67 59.34
N LEU A 146 -4.71 -23.99 59.19
CA LEU A 146 -4.44 -24.71 57.96
C LEU A 146 -5.36 -24.26 56.82
N THR A 147 -6.63 -24.01 57.13
CA THR A 147 -7.62 -23.53 56.16
C THR A 147 -7.25 -22.13 55.66
N GLU A 148 -6.87 -21.24 56.56
CA GLU A 148 -6.37 -19.91 56.21
C GLU A 148 -5.05 -19.96 55.42
N GLY A 149 -4.14 -20.86 55.79
CA GLY A 149 -2.90 -21.08 55.03
C GLY A 149 -3.12 -21.62 53.62
N LYS A 150 -4.14 -22.47 53.42
CA LYS A 150 -4.55 -22.95 52.08
C LYS A 150 -5.11 -21.82 51.23
N ARG A 151 -5.97 -20.98 51.82
CA ARG A 151 -6.53 -19.79 51.16
C ARG A 151 -5.43 -18.81 50.72
N ALA A 152 -4.42 -18.59 51.57
CA ALA A 152 -3.28 -17.76 51.21
C ALA A 152 -2.45 -18.36 50.04
N ASN A 153 -2.28 -19.68 49.99
CA ASN A 153 -1.59 -20.33 48.87
C ASN A 153 -2.37 -20.21 47.55
N GLU A 154 -3.69 -20.33 47.59
CA GLU A 154 -4.54 -20.14 46.41
C GLU A 154 -4.46 -18.70 45.88
N LEU A 155 -4.51 -17.71 46.78
CA LEU A 155 -4.31 -16.30 46.43
C LEU A 155 -2.93 -16.04 45.79
N ARG A 156 -1.87 -16.65 46.32
CA ARG A 156 -0.52 -16.57 45.70
C ARG A 156 -0.48 -17.19 44.30
N ALA A 157 -1.15 -18.32 44.10
CA ALA A 157 -1.24 -18.96 42.79
C ALA A 157 -1.98 -18.08 41.77
N GLN A 158 -3.08 -17.44 42.19
CA GLN A 158 -3.79 -16.46 41.37
C GLN A 158 -2.90 -15.26 41.01
N LEU A 159 -2.08 -14.78 41.95
CA LEU A 159 -1.17 -13.66 41.72
C LEU A 159 -0.09 -13.97 40.67
N VAL A 160 0.43 -15.20 40.67
CA VAL A 160 1.38 -15.68 39.64
C VAL A 160 0.71 -15.81 38.28
N ALA A 161 -0.56 -16.23 38.23
CA ALA A 161 -1.31 -16.28 36.98
C ALA A 161 -1.57 -14.86 36.41
N LEU A 162 -1.91 -13.90 37.27
CA LEU A 162 -2.12 -12.50 36.87
C LEU A 162 -0.83 -11.83 36.37
N SER A 163 0.31 -12.07 37.02
CA SER A 163 1.59 -11.50 36.57
C SER A 163 2.03 -12.03 35.20
N GLY A 164 1.70 -13.30 34.88
CA GLY A 164 1.89 -13.85 33.54
C GLY A 164 1.03 -13.16 32.47
N GLN A 165 -0.19 -12.74 32.81
CA GLN A 165 -1.07 -12.00 31.90
C GLN A 165 -0.59 -10.55 31.67
N GLU A 166 -0.05 -9.88 32.70
CA GLU A 166 0.51 -8.53 32.58
C GLU A 166 1.73 -8.51 31.63
N ALA A 167 2.62 -9.48 31.74
CA ALA A 167 3.82 -9.56 30.89
C ALA A 167 3.49 -9.74 29.40
N ALA A 168 2.39 -10.45 29.09
CA ALA A 168 1.92 -10.63 27.72
C ALA A 168 1.26 -9.37 27.12
N ALA A 169 0.76 -8.46 27.97
CA ALA A 169 0.04 -7.26 27.52
C ALA A 169 0.94 -6.02 27.29
N ALA A 170 2.22 -6.07 27.68
CA ALA A 170 3.09 -4.91 27.75
C ALA A 170 3.83 -4.52 26.45
N THR A 171 3.50 -5.11 25.30
CA THR A 171 4.13 -4.74 24.01
C THR A 171 3.45 -3.54 23.38
N THR A 172 3.95 -2.34 23.67
CA THR A 172 3.62 -1.12 22.91
C THR A 172 4.78 -0.79 21.97
N ASP A 173 4.48 -0.38 20.72
CA ASP A 173 5.49 -0.02 19.72
C ASP A 173 6.22 1.29 20.10
N PRO A 174 7.52 1.25 20.44
CA PRO A 174 8.27 2.41 20.92
C PRO A 174 8.51 3.46 19.82
N VAL A 175 8.47 3.06 18.54
CA VAL A 175 8.75 3.97 17.41
C VAL A 175 7.59 4.94 17.23
N VAL A 176 6.36 4.43 17.36
CA VAL A 176 5.14 5.22 17.19
C VAL A 176 4.97 6.24 18.32
N SER A 177 5.35 5.90 19.56
CA SER A 177 5.38 6.87 20.67
C SER A 177 6.39 7.99 20.44
N GLY A 178 7.61 7.68 19.97
CA GLY A 178 8.62 8.71 19.70
C GLY A 178 8.21 9.69 18.59
N LEU A 179 7.53 9.19 17.54
CA LEU A 179 7.00 10.04 16.47
C LEU A 179 5.92 11.02 16.95
N THR A 180 5.10 10.64 17.94
CA THR A 180 4.10 11.58 18.49
C THR A 180 4.71 12.73 19.26
N GLU A 181 5.81 12.50 19.98
CA GLU A 181 6.52 13.56 20.70
C GLU A 181 7.13 14.60 19.76
N ILE A 182 7.60 14.15 18.59
CA ILE A 182 8.24 15.03 17.59
C ILE A 182 7.20 15.77 16.74
N THR A 183 6.14 15.09 16.32
CA THR A 183 5.17 15.63 15.34
C THR A 183 3.99 16.35 15.99
N GLY A 184 3.71 16.10 17.28
CA GLY A 184 2.53 16.61 17.97
C GLY A 184 1.20 16.02 17.47
N LEU A 185 1.23 15.10 16.49
CA LEU A 185 0.06 14.42 15.96
C LEU A 185 -0.31 13.22 16.83
N PRO A 186 -1.61 12.89 16.98
CA PRO A 186 -2.01 11.67 17.66
C PRO A 186 -1.57 10.45 16.85
N VAL A 187 -1.21 9.35 17.53
CA VAL A 187 -0.82 8.05 16.93
C VAL A 187 -1.76 7.63 15.80
N ALA A 188 -3.06 7.82 16.00
CA ALA A 188 -4.07 7.47 15.00
C ALA A 188 -3.87 8.24 13.69
N ALA A 189 -3.62 9.55 13.75
CA ALA A 189 -3.41 10.36 12.55
C ALA A 189 -2.12 9.95 11.81
N LEU A 190 -1.04 9.66 12.52
CA LEU A 190 0.21 9.18 11.91
C LEU A 190 0.00 7.85 11.17
N ASN A 191 -0.71 6.90 11.78
CA ASN A 191 -1.04 5.62 11.15
C ASN A 191 -1.93 5.81 9.91
N VAL A 192 -2.88 6.74 9.97
CA VAL A 192 -3.72 7.08 8.80
C VAL A 192 -2.86 7.63 7.67
N TRP A 193 -2.02 8.64 7.94
CA TRP A 193 -1.18 9.25 6.91
C TRP A 193 -0.15 8.27 6.33
N ALA A 194 0.46 7.42 7.16
CA ALA A 194 1.35 6.37 6.69
C ALA A 194 0.61 5.37 5.78
N GLY A 195 -0.60 4.94 6.15
CA GLY A 195 -1.44 4.08 5.33
C GLY A 195 -1.84 4.73 4.01
N VAL A 196 -2.21 6.01 4.03
CA VAL A 196 -2.56 6.80 2.84
C VAL A 196 -1.36 6.95 1.90
N LEU A 197 -0.15 7.16 2.43
CA LEU A 197 1.07 7.23 1.63
C LEU A 197 1.35 5.88 0.93
N ILE A 198 1.19 4.76 1.65
CA ILE A 198 1.34 3.42 1.07
C ILE A 198 0.27 3.17 -0.01
N ALA A 199 -0.98 3.56 0.24
CA ALA A 199 -2.04 3.45 -0.76
C ALA A 199 -1.78 4.31 -1.99
N MET A 200 -1.26 5.54 -1.82
CA MET A 200 -0.85 6.39 -2.92
C MET A 200 0.22 5.71 -3.80
N LEU A 201 1.22 5.09 -3.18
CA LEU A 201 2.23 4.30 -3.89
C LEU A 201 1.62 3.09 -4.61
N LEU A 202 0.63 2.43 -3.99
CA LEU A 202 -0.09 1.31 -4.57
C LEU A 202 -0.86 1.72 -5.84
N GLU A 203 -1.56 2.85 -5.83
CA GLU A 203 -2.31 3.38 -6.98
C GLU A 203 -1.39 3.76 -8.15
N VAL A 204 -0.26 4.43 -7.85
CA VAL A 204 0.75 4.77 -8.85
C VAL A 204 1.40 3.51 -9.42
N LEU A 205 1.76 2.54 -8.57
CA LEU A 205 2.32 1.26 -8.99
C LEU A 205 1.34 0.48 -9.86
N GLY A 206 0.06 0.43 -9.49
CA GLY A 206 -1.00 -0.22 -10.27
C GLY A 206 -1.13 0.40 -11.65
N SER A 207 -1.16 1.73 -11.72
CA SER A 207 -1.18 2.50 -12.98
C SER A 207 0.02 2.16 -13.87
N LEU A 208 1.23 2.12 -13.32
CA LEU A 208 2.46 1.77 -14.06
C LEU A 208 2.46 0.31 -14.54
N LEU A 209 1.98 -0.62 -13.71
CA LEU A 209 1.87 -2.03 -14.08
C LEU A 209 0.89 -2.24 -15.23
N TRP A 210 -0.26 -1.54 -15.22
CA TRP A 210 -1.21 -1.59 -16.33
C TRP A 210 -0.68 -0.93 -17.60
N LEU A 211 0.00 0.22 -17.47
CA LEU A 211 0.70 0.86 -18.58
C LEU A 211 1.70 -0.12 -19.23
N ALA A 212 2.54 -0.76 -18.43
CA ALA A 212 3.50 -1.76 -18.91
C ALA A 212 2.84 -3.05 -19.44
N ALA A 213 1.73 -3.50 -18.85
CA ALA A 213 1.03 -4.70 -19.29
C ALA A 213 0.32 -4.53 -20.65
N VAL A 214 -0.11 -3.30 -20.96
CA VAL A 214 -0.80 -2.93 -22.20
C VAL A 214 0.19 -2.53 -23.30
N LEU A 215 1.25 -1.77 -22.98
CA LEU A 215 2.25 -1.30 -23.95
C LEU A 215 3.44 -2.26 -24.13
N GLY A 216 3.68 -3.17 -23.19
CA GLY A 216 4.79 -4.13 -23.24
C GLY A 216 4.86 -5.03 -24.48
N PRO A 217 3.73 -5.43 -25.11
CA PRO A 217 3.76 -6.12 -26.41
C PRO A 217 4.30 -5.26 -27.56
N GLU A 218 3.96 -3.97 -27.60
CA GLU A 218 4.36 -3.02 -28.66
C GLU A 218 5.86 -2.67 -28.59
N LEU A 219 6.45 -2.73 -27.40
CA LEU A 219 7.89 -2.46 -27.15
C LEU A 219 8.77 -3.72 -27.30
N GLY A 220 8.19 -4.91 -27.41
CA GLY A 220 8.90 -6.19 -27.46
C GLY A 220 9.16 -6.73 -28.86
N ASP A 221 8.37 -6.32 -29.86
CA ASP A 221 8.50 -6.73 -31.27
C ASP A 221 9.11 -5.64 -32.17
N GLY A 222 9.46 -4.47 -31.61
CA GLY A 222 10.21 -3.44 -32.34
C GLY A 222 11.71 -3.71 -32.27
N PRO A 223 12.45 -3.78 -33.40
CA PRO A 223 13.91 -3.79 -33.33
C PRO A 223 14.36 -2.52 -32.60
N ALA A 224 15.25 -2.69 -31.64
CA ALA A 224 15.91 -1.61 -30.93
C ALA A 224 16.49 -0.61 -31.96
N GLY A 225 15.76 0.48 -32.23
CA GLY A 225 16.10 1.40 -33.30
C GLY A 225 15.03 2.40 -33.75
N ALA A 226 13.81 2.38 -33.22
CA ALA A 226 12.78 3.37 -33.60
C ALA A 226 12.46 4.34 -32.46
N LEU A 227 13.43 5.22 -32.16
CA LEU A 227 13.08 6.58 -31.81
C LEU A 227 12.53 7.23 -33.08
N GLU A 228 11.21 7.22 -33.26
CA GLU A 228 10.55 8.14 -34.18
C GLU A 228 9.56 8.99 -33.40
N PRO A 229 9.82 10.30 -33.27
CA PRO A 229 8.84 11.25 -32.82
C PRO A 229 7.79 11.45 -33.91
N ALA A 230 6.66 12.04 -33.50
CA ALA A 230 5.54 12.41 -34.35
C ALA A 230 5.95 13.01 -35.72
N GLU A 231 5.18 12.62 -36.74
CA GLU A 231 5.18 13.14 -38.13
C GLU A 231 6.38 12.69 -39.00
N ARG A 232 6.35 11.44 -39.47
CA ARG A 232 7.26 11.00 -40.53
C ARG A 232 6.76 11.54 -41.88
N GLY A 233 7.32 12.68 -42.28
CA GLY A 233 7.37 13.07 -43.69
C GLY A 233 8.03 11.99 -44.56
N PRO A 234 7.91 12.07 -45.89
CA PRO A 234 8.40 11.06 -46.82
C PRO A 234 9.85 10.69 -46.50
N GLY A 235 10.14 9.39 -46.39
CA GLY A 235 11.45 8.90 -45.97
C GLY A 235 12.55 9.27 -46.98
N ASP A 236 13.81 9.30 -46.56
CA ASP A 236 14.94 9.73 -47.41
C ASP A 236 14.98 9.03 -48.78
N ALA A 237 14.56 7.77 -48.88
CA ALA A 237 14.49 7.04 -50.15
C ALA A 237 13.38 7.58 -51.09
N GLU A 238 12.22 7.91 -50.54
CA GLU A 238 11.10 8.51 -51.28
C GLU A 238 11.44 9.94 -51.70
N LEU A 239 12.12 10.69 -50.82
CA LEU A 239 12.63 12.02 -51.12
C LEU A 239 13.68 11.98 -52.24
N VAL A 240 14.56 10.96 -52.27
CA VAL A 240 15.55 10.78 -53.34
C VAL A 240 14.87 10.49 -54.69
N GLU A 241 13.81 9.69 -54.76
CA GLU A 241 13.08 9.48 -56.02
C GLU A 241 12.34 10.75 -56.48
N LEU A 242 11.70 11.49 -55.56
CA LEU A 242 11.04 12.77 -55.89
C LEU A 242 12.04 13.83 -56.38
N LEU A 243 13.23 13.87 -55.78
CA LEU A 243 14.30 14.77 -56.21
C LEU A 243 14.92 14.32 -57.54
N TYR A 244 14.99 13.01 -57.80
CA TYR A 244 15.47 12.47 -59.07
C TYR A 244 14.51 12.82 -60.21
N GLU A 245 13.20 12.67 -60.00
CA GLU A 245 12.17 13.07 -60.97
C GLU A 245 12.19 14.59 -61.23
N ALA A 246 12.39 15.41 -60.19
CA ALA A 246 12.56 16.85 -60.35
C ALA A 246 13.85 17.23 -61.12
N LEU A 247 14.92 16.45 -60.95
CA LEU A 247 16.18 16.62 -61.69
C LEU A 247 16.02 16.23 -63.17
N GLU A 248 15.34 15.13 -63.46
CA GLU A 248 15.05 14.66 -64.82
C GLU A 248 14.19 15.68 -65.59
N ASN A 249 13.22 16.29 -64.91
CA ASN A 249 12.41 17.38 -65.44
C ASN A 249 13.12 18.74 -65.49
N SER A 250 14.42 18.80 -65.13
CA SER A 250 15.24 20.02 -65.09
C SER A 250 14.70 21.14 -64.18
N GLU A 251 13.92 20.78 -63.14
CA GLU A 251 13.34 21.74 -62.20
C GLU A 251 14.33 22.18 -61.11
N ILE A 252 15.33 21.35 -60.81
CA ILE A 252 16.35 21.59 -59.77
C ILE A 252 17.74 21.20 -60.28
N SER A 253 18.79 21.79 -59.71
CA SER A 253 20.16 21.33 -59.90
C SER A 253 20.60 20.41 -58.75
N PRO A 254 21.56 19.49 -58.95
CA PRO A 254 22.04 18.57 -57.93
C PRO A 254 22.99 19.28 -56.95
N THR A 255 22.52 20.36 -56.33
CA THR A 255 23.26 21.14 -55.32
C THR A 255 22.56 21.04 -53.97
N ALA A 256 23.34 21.10 -52.89
CA ALA A 256 22.81 21.02 -51.53
C ALA A 256 21.81 22.16 -51.22
N GLU A 257 22.02 23.33 -51.83
CA GLU A 257 21.17 24.50 -51.66
C GLU A 257 19.80 24.32 -52.31
N ASP A 258 19.76 23.86 -53.57
CA ASP A 258 18.50 23.67 -54.29
C ASP A 258 17.67 22.52 -53.72
N ILE A 259 18.33 21.44 -53.29
CA ILE A 259 17.66 20.32 -52.61
C ILE A 259 17.03 20.77 -51.30
N CYS A 260 17.78 21.49 -50.44
CA CYS A 260 17.22 22.02 -49.21
C CYS A 260 16.08 23.00 -49.48
N ARG A 261 16.18 23.84 -50.53
CA ARG A 261 15.12 24.80 -50.88
C ARG A 261 13.82 24.09 -51.29
N ARG A 262 13.93 23.00 -52.06
CA ARG A 262 12.76 22.22 -52.54
C ARG A 262 12.02 21.50 -51.41
N ILE A 263 12.73 21.04 -50.39
CA ILE A 263 12.15 20.29 -49.26
C ILE A 263 11.76 21.18 -48.07
N GLY A 264 11.72 22.50 -48.26
CA GLY A 264 11.27 23.46 -47.24
C GLY A 264 12.33 23.84 -46.20
N GLY A 265 13.61 23.60 -46.49
CA GLY A 265 14.76 23.84 -45.62
C GLY A 265 15.27 22.56 -44.97
N CYS A 266 16.59 22.35 -44.99
CA CYS A 266 17.20 21.15 -44.42
C CYS A 266 18.57 21.41 -43.79
N LYS A 267 19.00 20.55 -42.86
CA LYS A 267 20.35 20.62 -42.28
C LYS A 267 21.39 20.17 -43.31
N SER A 268 22.60 20.71 -43.24
CA SER A 268 23.71 20.37 -44.16
C SER A 268 24.01 18.87 -44.25
N GLU A 269 23.87 18.14 -43.14
CA GLU A 269 24.05 16.69 -43.08
C GLU A 269 22.95 15.91 -43.81
N THR A 270 21.71 16.41 -43.79
CA THR A 270 20.59 15.82 -44.54
C THR A 270 20.76 16.07 -46.03
N ALA A 271 21.16 17.28 -46.43
CA ALA A 271 21.48 17.58 -47.83
C ALA A 271 22.58 16.66 -48.38
N ALA A 272 23.66 16.45 -47.62
CA ALA A 272 24.76 15.57 -48.01
C ALA A 272 24.37 14.09 -48.09
N ARG A 273 23.39 13.63 -47.30
CA ARG A 273 22.85 12.27 -47.40
C ARG A 273 21.97 12.10 -48.64
N LEU A 274 21.08 13.05 -48.91
CA LEU A 274 20.22 13.02 -50.09
C LEU A 274 21.01 13.13 -51.39
N LEU A 275 22.03 13.97 -51.44
CA LEU A 275 22.94 14.06 -52.59
C LEU A 275 23.64 12.73 -52.88
N ARG A 276 24.20 12.06 -51.86
CA ARG A 276 24.80 10.73 -52.03
C ARG A 276 23.78 9.69 -52.48
N GLY A 277 22.55 9.77 -51.99
CA GLY A 277 21.44 8.93 -52.43
C GLY A 277 21.09 9.14 -53.91
N LEU A 278 21.00 10.42 -54.33
CA LEU A 278 20.76 10.83 -55.71
C LEU A 278 21.89 10.39 -56.65
N GLU A 279 23.15 10.59 -56.27
CA GLU A 279 24.31 10.12 -57.03
C GLU A 279 24.29 8.60 -57.21
N ALA A 280 24.02 7.87 -56.13
CA ALA A 280 23.91 6.41 -56.20
C ALA A 280 22.71 5.94 -57.05
N ARG A 281 21.63 6.72 -57.11
CA ARG A 281 20.45 6.44 -57.95
C ARG A 281 20.70 6.76 -59.42
N MET A 282 21.35 7.88 -59.72
CA MET A 282 21.83 8.25 -61.07
C MET A 282 22.81 7.22 -61.62
N ALA A 283 23.65 6.61 -60.78
CA ALA A 283 24.58 5.57 -61.20
C ALA A 283 23.91 4.21 -61.50
N ARG A 284 22.63 4.03 -61.14
CA ARG A 284 21.86 2.78 -61.32
C ARG A 284 20.81 2.86 -62.44
N GLY A 285 20.48 4.05 -62.91
CA GLY A 285 19.57 4.30 -64.04
C GLY A 285 20.38 4.60 -65.30
#